data_AF-A0A7Y3FQD6-F1
#
_entry.id   AF-A0A7Y3FQD6-F1
#
_cell.length_a   1.000
_cell.length_b   1.000
_cell.length_c   1.000
_cell.angle_alpha   90.00
_cell.angle_beta   90.00
_cell.angle_gamma   90.00
#
_symmetry.space_group_name_H-M   'P 1'
#
loop_
_entity.id
_entity.type
_entity.pdbx_description
1 polymer ?
#
loop_
_entity_poly.entity_id
_entity_poly.type
_entity_poly.pdbx_seq_one_letter_code
_entity_poly.pdbx_strand_id
1 'polypeptide(L)'
;MPPAEFQRLGRETSDWIADYLASVRTFPVFPSLKPGSIRDALPAEAPDFGESMDEIMADFRSVVVPGLNHWNHPAFYGYFSVTASGPGILGEMLTAALNVNAMV
;
A
#
# COMPACT_ATOMS: atom_id res chain seq x y z
N MET A 1 1.32 17.49 7.91
CA MET A 1 1.70 17.63 6.50
C MET A 1 1.05 18.87 5.90
N PRO A 2 1.82 19.79 5.30
CA PRO A 2 1.28 20.94 4.56
C PRO A 2 0.42 20.52 3.34
N PRO A 3 -0.58 21.32 2.94
CA PRO A 3 -1.48 20.97 1.84
C PRO A 3 -0.77 20.70 0.50
N ALA A 4 0.29 21.46 0.18
CA ALA A 4 1.03 21.28 -1.06
C ALA A 4 1.76 19.92 -1.12
N GLU A 5 2.31 19.50 0.03
CA GLU A 5 2.96 18.19 0.17
C GLU A 5 1.92 17.06 0.05
N PHE A 6 0.77 17.20 0.71
CA PHE A 6 -0.35 16.26 0.58
C PHE A 6 -0.80 16.11 -0.87
N GLN A 7 -0.97 17.20 -1.60
CA GLN A 7 -1.37 17.16 -3.00
C GLN A 7 -0.33 16.47 -3.90
N ARG A 8 0.97 16.70 -3.65
CA ARG A 8 2.04 16.02 -4.39
C ARG A 8 2.00 14.52 -4.13
N LEU A 9 2.05 14.11 -2.86
CA LEU A 9 2.08 12.70 -2.47
C LEU A 9 0.79 11.98 -2.83
N GLY A 10 -0.36 12.66 -2.76
CA GLY A 10 -1.65 12.10 -3.18
C GLY A 10 -1.68 11.77 -4.67
N ARG A 11 -1.11 12.63 -5.53
CA ARG A 11 -0.95 12.33 -6.96
C ARG A 11 0.00 11.16 -7.18
N GLU A 12 1.18 11.19 -6.56
CA GLU A 12 2.17 10.11 -6.68
C GLU A 12 1.62 8.76 -6.22
N THR A 13 0.87 8.75 -5.13
CA THR A 13 0.22 7.53 -4.60
C THR A 13 -0.87 7.05 -5.56
N SER A 14 -1.68 7.96 -6.10
CA SER A 14 -2.70 7.63 -7.10
C SER A 14 -2.08 7.03 -8.36
N ASP A 15 -1.00 7.62 -8.87
CA ASP A 15 -0.26 7.14 -10.03
C ASP A 15 0.32 5.74 -9.75
N TRP A 16 0.94 5.55 -8.59
CA TRP A 16 1.46 4.25 -8.18
C TRP A 16 0.38 3.17 -8.07
N ILE A 17 -0.81 3.49 -7.53
CA ILE A 17 -1.93 2.55 -7.44
C ILE A 17 -2.39 2.14 -8.85
N ALA A 18 -2.53 3.10 -9.76
CA ALA A 18 -2.95 2.84 -11.13
C ALA A 18 -1.93 1.93 -11.85
N ASP A 19 -0.65 2.24 -11.74
CA ASP A 19 0.44 1.45 -12.31
C ASP A 19 0.49 0.04 -11.72
N TYR A 20 0.36 -0.09 -10.39
CA TYR A 20 0.33 -1.38 -9.71
C TYR A 20 -0.83 -2.25 -10.21
N LEU A 21 -2.05 -1.71 -10.28
CA LEU A 21 -3.21 -2.46 -10.75
C LEU A 21 -3.10 -2.86 -12.23
N ALA A 22 -2.55 -1.97 -13.07
CA ALA A 22 -2.32 -2.25 -14.49
C ALA A 22 -1.23 -3.31 -14.71
N SER A 23 -0.19 -3.29 -13.88
CA SER A 23 0.98 -4.15 -14.01
C SER A 23 1.00 -5.34 -13.05
N VAL A 24 -0.03 -5.56 -12.24
CA VAL A 24 -0.02 -6.59 -11.17
C VAL A 24 0.41 -7.97 -11.66
N ARG A 25 0.15 -8.29 -12.93
CA ARG A 25 0.55 -9.53 -13.63
C ARG A 25 2.07 -9.76 -13.71
N THR A 26 2.89 -8.73 -13.48
CA THR A 26 4.36 -8.82 -13.51
C THR A 26 4.93 -9.29 -12.17
N PHE A 27 4.15 -9.22 -11.09
CA PHE A 27 4.55 -9.68 -9.78
C PHE A 27 4.28 -11.19 -9.62
N PRO A 28 5.09 -11.92 -8.83
CA PRO A 28 4.74 -13.29 -8.46
C PRO A 28 3.44 -13.29 -7.64
N VAL A 29 2.60 -14.32 -7.78
CA VAL A 29 1.35 -14.41 -6.98
C VAL A 29 1.64 -14.48 -5.47
N PHE A 30 2.65 -15.28 -5.11
CA PHE A 30 3.15 -15.47 -3.75
C PHE A 30 4.62 -15.05 -3.67
N PRO A 31 5.06 -14.40 -2.59
CA PRO A 31 6.44 -13.96 -2.43
C PRO A 31 7.36 -15.16 -2.15
N SER A 32 8.61 -15.06 -2.59
CA SER A 32 9.65 -16.07 -2.30
C SER A 32 10.52 -15.62 -1.12
N LEU A 33 9.91 -15.48 0.06
CA LEU A 33 10.57 -15.01 1.29
C LEU A 33 10.45 -16.04 2.41
N LYS A 34 11.33 -15.92 3.42
CA LYS A 34 11.25 -16.74 4.63
C LYS A 34 10.39 -16.03 5.68
N PRO A 35 9.71 -16.77 6.58
CA PRO A 35 9.11 -16.18 7.76
C PRO A 35 10.14 -15.35 8.54
N GLY A 36 9.77 -14.12 8.91
CA GLY A 36 10.66 -13.18 9.59
C GLY A 36 11.38 -12.18 8.67
N SER A 37 11.52 -12.44 7.37
CA SER A 37 12.34 -11.60 6.48
C SER A 37 11.95 -10.12 6.45
N ILE A 38 10.64 -9.80 6.55
CA ILE A 38 10.18 -8.40 6.59
C ILE A 38 10.56 -7.72 7.92
N ARG A 39 10.46 -8.45 9.04
CA ARG A 39 10.85 -7.93 10.36
C ARG A 39 12.35 -7.65 10.40
N ASP A 40 13.15 -8.54 9.84
CA ASP A 40 14.60 -8.41 9.81
C ASP A 40 15.07 -7.26 8.89
N ALA A 41 14.22 -6.82 7.96
CA ALA A 41 14.48 -5.69 7.09
C ALA A 41 14.12 -4.32 7.71
N LEU A 42 13.43 -4.31 8.86
CA LEU A 42 13.01 -3.11 9.55
C LEU A 42 13.91 -2.81 10.77
N PRO A 43 14.00 -1.55 11.21
CA PRO A 43 14.66 -1.20 12.46
C PRO A 43 14.03 -1.95 13.66
N ALA A 44 14.86 -2.25 14.67
CA ALA A 44 14.41 -2.97 15.86
C ALA A 44 13.46 -2.14 16.74
N GLU A 45 13.55 -0.82 16.64
CA GLU A 45 12.79 0.15 17.43
C GLU A 45 12.25 1.26 16.50
N ALA A 46 11.16 1.91 16.90
CA ALA A 46 10.59 3.03 16.15
C ALA A 46 11.55 4.23 16.18
N PRO A 47 11.58 5.07 15.13
CA PRO A 47 12.45 6.23 15.11
C PRO A 47 12.00 7.27 16.15
N ASP A 48 12.96 7.92 16.81
CA ASP A 48 12.69 8.99 17.78
C ASP A 48 12.07 10.23 17.15
N PHE A 49 12.29 10.41 15.83
CA PHE A 49 11.80 11.54 15.05
C PHE A 49 11.08 11.04 13.80
N GLY A 50 10.13 11.84 13.30
CA GLY A 50 9.43 11.50 12.07
C GLY A 50 10.35 11.49 10.85
N GLU A 51 10.16 10.50 9.98
CA GLU A 51 10.82 10.39 8.69
C GLU A 51 9.99 11.06 7.59
N SER A 52 10.63 11.37 6.46
CA SER A 52 9.92 11.94 5.32
C SER A 52 8.97 10.91 4.70
N MET A 53 7.88 11.39 4.10
CA MET A 53 6.99 10.48 3.35
C MET A 53 7.66 9.85 2.14
N ASP A 54 8.68 10.50 1.57
CA ASP A 54 9.42 9.94 0.43
C ASP A 54 10.24 8.72 0.88
N GLU A 55 10.86 8.75 2.06
CA GLU A 55 11.54 7.60 2.68
C GLU A 55 10.56 6.47 2.99
N ILE A 56 9.42 6.79 3.61
CA ILE A 56 8.37 5.82 3.92
C ILE A 56 7.84 5.13 2.65
N MET A 57 7.62 5.90 1.57
CA MET A 57 7.17 5.35 0.30
C MET A 57 8.25 4.53 -0.41
N ALA A 58 9.53 4.84 -0.21
CA ALA A 58 10.64 4.03 -0.69
C ALA A 58 10.69 2.67 0.02
N ASP A 59 10.53 2.65 1.34
CA ASP A 59 10.49 1.42 2.15
C ASP A 59 9.24 0.59 1.85
N PHE A 60 8.09 1.23 1.66
CA PHE A 60 6.89 0.53 1.20
C PHE A 60 7.16 -0.23 -0.10
N ARG A 61 7.80 0.41 -1.09
CA ARG A 61 8.10 -0.22 -2.39
C ARG A 61 9.20 -1.28 -2.31
N SER A 62 10.20 -1.10 -1.46
CA SER A 62 11.40 -1.97 -1.41
C SER A 62 11.28 -3.12 -0.41
N VAL A 63 10.58 -2.92 0.71
CA VAL A 63 10.43 -3.89 1.80
C VAL A 63 9.06 -4.55 1.74
N VAL A 64 7.98 -3.77 1.69
CA VAL A 64 6.62 -4.30 1.84
C VAL A 64 6.13 -4.99 0.56
N VAL A 65 6.18 -4.30 -0.58
CA VAL A 65 5.63 -4.79 -1.86
C VAL A 65 6.19 -6.17 -2.26
N PRO A 66 7.50 -6.46 -2.18
CA PRO A 66 8.03 -7.77 -2.54
C PRO A 66 7.58 -8.91 -1.62
N GLY A 67 7.06 -8.59 -0.43
CA GLY A 67 6.55 -9.55 0.54
C GLY A 67 5.03 -9.75 0.49
N LEU A 68 4.34 -9.14 -0.46
CA LEU A 68 2.89 -9.27 -0.58
C LEU A 68 2.49 -10.59 -1.27
N ASN A 69 1.42 -11.19 -0.78
CA ASN A 69 0.57 -12.04 -1.61
C ASN A 69 -0.27 -11.11 -2.49
N HIS A 70 -0.11 -11.16 -3.80
CA HIS A 70 -0.77 -10.22 -4.70
C HIS A 70 -2.21 -10.69 -5.00
N TRP A 71 -3.14 -10.41 -4.10
CA TRP A 71 -4.54 -10.84 -4.22
C TRP A 71 -5.27 -10.33 -5.47
N ASN A 72 -4.89 -9.16 -5.98
CA ASN A 72 -5.42 -8.60 -7.23
C ASN A 72 -4.84 -9.29 -8.49
N HIS A 73 -3.88 -10.21 -8.31
CA HIS A 73 -3.29 -10.93 -9.43
C HIS A 73 -4.34 -11.90 -10.03
N PRO A 74 -4.54 -11.93 -11.35
CA PRO A 74 -5.58 -12.76 -12.00
C PRO A 74 -5.33 -14.28 -11.89
N ALA A 75 -4.12 -14.67 -11.50
CA ALA A 75 -3.73 -16.05 -11.20
C ALA A 75 -3.75 -16.39 -9.70
N PHE A 76 -4.28 -15.52 -8.85
CA PHE A 76 -4.52 -15.83 -7.44
C PHE A 76 -5.81 -16.65 -7.30
N TYR A 77 -5.69 -17.96 -7.08
CA TYR A 77 -6.83 -18.88 -6.92
C TYR A 77 -6.97 -19.44 -5.50
N GLY A 78 -6.33 -18.80 -4.52
CA GLY A 78 -6.50 -19.13 -3.12
C GLY A 78 -7.79 -18.54 -2.54
N TYR A 79 -8.37 -19.21 -1.55
CA TYR A 79 -9.45 -18.67 -0.70
C TYR A 79 -10.68 -18.16 -1.48
N PHE A 80 -11.09 -16.91 -1.24
CA PHE A 80 -12.17 -16.20 -1.92
C PHE A 80 -11.61 -14.94 -2.60
N SER A 81 -12.28 -14.49 -3.66
CA SER A 81 -11.86 -13.30 -4.42
C SER A 81 -11.92 -12.03 -3.57
N VAL A 82 -11.05 -11.08 -3.88
CA VAL A 82 -11.14 -9.70 -3.40
C VAL A 82 -12.14 -8.90 -4.25
N THR A 83 -12.66 -7.81 -3.69
CA THR A 83 -13.59 -6.87 -4.35
C THR A 83 -12.94 -5.51 -4.61
N ALA A 84 -11.61 -5.47 -4.72
CA ALA A 84 -10.88 -4.23 -4.95
C ALA A 84 -11.18 -3.70 -6.37
N SER A 85 -11.64 -2.46 -6.42
CA SER A 85 -11.97 -1.76 -7.67
C SER A 85 -11.52 -0.31 -7.57
N GLY A 86 -11.23 0.33 -8.72
CA GLY A 86 -10.88 1.75 -8.76
C GLY A 86 -11.89 2.64 -8.02
N PRO A 87 -13.21 2.51 -8.28
CA PRO A 87 -14.22 3.27 -7.54
C PRO A 87 -14.20 3.02 -6.03
N GLY A 88 -13.98 1.76 -5.59
CA GLY A 88 -13.89 1.42 -4.18
C GLY A 88 -12.70 2.09 -3.49
N ILE A 89 -11.53 2.09 -4.12
CA ILE A 89 -10.32 2.75 -3.61
C ILE A 89 -10.55 4.27 -3.44
N LEU A 90 -11.14 4.92 -4.45
CA LEU A 90 -11.48 6.34 -4.36
C LEU A 90 -12.51 6.61 -3.25
N GLY A 91 -13.48 5.71 -3.09
CA GLY A 91 -14.44 5.75 -1.98
C GLY A 91 -13.75 5.72 -0.62
N GLU A 92 -12.80 4.81 -0.41
CA GLU A 92 -12.01 4.71 0.82
C GLU A 92 -11.21 5.99 1.10
N MET A 93 -10.61 6.61 0.07
CA MET A 93 -9.92 7.89 0.22
C MET A 93 -10.84 9.00 0.74
N LEU A 94 -12.08 9.07 0.21
CA LEU A 94 -13.08 10.05 0.64
C LEU A 94 -13.60 9.75 2.04
N THR A 95 -13.85 8.49 2.36
CA THR A 95 -14.25 8.06 3.71
C THR A 95 -13.21 8.46 4.73
N ALA A 96 -11.93 8.19 4.45
CA ALA A 96 -10.82 8.57 5.32
C ALA A 96 -10.71 10.09 5.50
N ALA A 97 -10.96 10.88 4.44
CA ALA A 97 -10.95 12.35 4.52
C ALA A 97 -12.09 12.92 5.38
N LEU A 98 -13.29 12.33 5.30
CA LEU A 98 -14.45 12.77 6.07
C LEU A 98 -14.38 12.29 7.54
N ASN A 99 -13.82 11.11 7.77
CA ASN A 99 -13.59 10.51 9.10
C ASN A 99 -14.76 10.65 10.08
N VAL A 100 -15.99 10.41 9.60
CA VAL A 100 -17.19 10.59 10.39
C VAL A 100 -17.38 9.40 11.34
N ASN A 101 -17.32 9.66 12.64
CA ASN A 101 -17.76 8.71 13.65
C ASN A 101 -19.26 8.89 13.90
N ALA A 102 -20.06 7.93 13.44
CA ALA A 102 -21.49 7.89 13.76
C ALA A 102 -21.66 7.53 15.25
N MET A 103 -21.78 8.54 16.11
CA MET A 103 -22.15 8.35 17.50
C MET A 103 -23.67 8.16 17.57
N VAL A 104 -24.10 6.91 17.77
CA VAL A 104 -25.48 6.51 18.08
C VAL A 104 -25.63 6.18 19.55
#